data_AF-A0A9X1JLE3-F1
#
_entry.id   AF-A0A9X1JLE3-F1
#
_cell.length_a   1.000
_cell.length_b   1.000
_cell.length_c   1.000
_cell.angle_alpha   90.00
_cell.angle_beta   90.00
_cell.angle_gamma   90.00
#
_symmetry.space_group_name_H-M   'P 1'
#
loop_
_entity.id
_entity.type
_entity.pdbx_description
1 polymer ?
#
loop_
_entity_poly.entity_id
_entity_poly.type
_entity_poly.pdbx_seq_one_letter_code
_entity_poly.pdbx_strand_id
1 'polypeptide(L)'
;MTPLKKALAAATLVTAPLALPISHAAAQDAPSSEAEPVAPIQMRSEQVVALVNGELDVPLEEVFTEGFLQAVPPAQLTGLSAQLTSQFGRALEVETLEPDTGTRSALAIRMERAVGRGGIAIDPQDGNRINELLFRSFDPLNDSAEKIINELNALPGNVGAYFGPLDGTNPAISINPDEQFAIGSTFKIYVLAALNRRITSGKEAWDSTTDLSITRRSFPSGMMQDWPDPAPVTLQTLATMMISISDNTATDTLMRHVGVDAVIDEMIASGHSTPAKNVPFLTTREMFALKAAGDETLTQYRAASVSDKAEILHRLNDSDLDVNRIQSTFSGGPVALDVEWFASPNDLRKLYIHMLDQGSGVPLKIMSVNPSMADNGWQNWASAHYKGGSEPGVLNLTWLLYTKAGLPYVLTLSWNDADANLDETALELIAQRIMALPL
;
A
#
# COMPACT_ATOMS: atom_id res chain seq x y z
N MET A 1 -49.84 -47.88 -18.59
CA MET A 1 -50.75 -47.13 -19.48
C MET A 1 -49.88 -46.34 -20.46
N THR A 2 -49.57 -46.99 -21.58
CA THR A 2 -49.23 -46.38 -22.89
C THR A 2 -50.45 -45.55 -23.36
N PRO A 3 -50.38 -44.64 -24.37
CA PRO A 3 -49.41 -44.67 -25.47
C PRO A 3 -48.99 -43.26 -25.99
N LEU A 4 -48.34 -42.99 -27.14
CA LEU A 4 -47.99 -43.71 -28.37
C LEU A 4 -46.88 -42.83 -29.02
N LYS A 5 -45.64 -43.29 -29.23
CA LYS A 5 -45.08 -43.80 -30.49
C LYS A 5 -45.52 -43.12 -31.81
N LYS A 6 -44.49 -42.85 -32.63
CA LYS A 6 -44.37 -42.90 -34.11
C LYS A 6 -44.23 -41.54 -34.79
N ALA A 7 -43.52 -41.39 -35.90
CA ALA A 7 -42.43 -42.10 -36.54
C ALA A 7 -42.04 -41.24 -37.76
N LEU A 8 -40.76 -41.35 -38.11
CA LEU A 8 -40.08 -41.02 -39.36
C LEU A 8 -40.94 -41.10 -40.65
N ALA A 9 -40.85 -40.10 -41.52
CA ALA A 9 -40.94 -40.28 -42.98
C ALA A 9 -40.31 -39.09 -43.71
N ALA A 10 -39.25 -39.38 -44.47
CA ALA A 10 -38.68 -38.51 -45.48
C ALA A 10 -39.54 -38.54 -46.75
N ALA A 11 -39.72 -37.39 -47.41
CA ALA A 11 -40.11 -37.32 -48.82
C ALA A 11 -39.60 -36.01 -49.43
N THR A 12 -38.51 -36.12 -50.17
CA THR A 12 -38.08 -35.17 -51.20
C THR A 12 -39.04 -35.28 -52.39
N LEU A 13 -39.51 -34.16 -52.98
CA LEU A 13 -39.46 -33.89 -54.43
C LEU A 13 -40.21 -32.61 -54.83
N VAL A 14 -39.58 -31.91 -55.78
CA VAL A 14 -40.14 -31.14 -56.91
C VAL A 14 -40.45 -29.65 -56.74
N THR A 15 -39.59 -28.90 -57.45
CA THR A 15 -39.68 -27.55 -57.99
C THR A 15 -40.85 -27.33 -58.95
N ALA A 16 -41.52 -26.17 -58.88
CA ALA A 16 -41.85 -25.30 -60.03
C ALA A 16 -42.75 -24.11 -59.61
N PRO A 17 -42.73 -22.99 -60.35
CA PRO A 17 -42.89 -21.65 -59.79
C PRO A 17 -44.32 -21.10 -59.91
N LEU A 18 -44.70 -20.23 -58.97
CA LEU A 18 -45.78 -19.27 -59.17
C LEU A 18 -45.23 -17.86 -59.02
N ALA A 19 -45.22 -17.14 -60.14
CA ALA A 19 -45.13 -15.69 -60.17
C ALA A 19 -46.48 -15.08 -59.76
N LEU A 20 -46.39 -13.81 -59.31
CA LEU A 20 -47.39 -12.73 -59.19
C LEU A 20 -47.46 -12.17 -57.76
N PRO A 21 -47.79 -10.88 -57.55
CA PRO A 21 -47.50 -9.67 -58.34
C PRO A 21 -46.71 -8.63 -57.51
N ILE A 22 -46.11 -7.64 -58.17
CA ILE A 22 -45.53 -6.47 -57.49
C ILE A 22 -46.69 -5.59 -57.01
N SER A 23 -47.08 -5.72 -55.75
CA SER A 23 -47.89 -4.72 -55.06
C SER A 23 -46.97 -3.58 -54.63
N HIS A 24 -47.24 -2.36 -55.10
CA HIS A 24 -46.65 -1.14 -54.55
C HIS A 24 -47.12 -1.01 -53.10
N ALA A 25 -46.29 -1.46 -52.16
CA ALA A 25 -46.46 -1.14 -50.74
C ALA A 25 -45.98 0.30 -50.54
N ALA A 26 -46.90 1.15 -50.10
CA ALA A 26 -46.56 2.46 -49.55
C ALA A 26 -45.54 2.28 -48.42
N ALA A 27 -44.46 3.06 -48.46
CA ALA A 27 -43.51 3.13 -47.37
C ALA A 27 -44.24 3.55 -46.10
N GLN A 28 -44.39 2.61 -45.16
CA GLN A 28 -44.65 2.95 -43.77
C GLN A 28 -43.29 3.33 -43.18
N ASP A 29 -43.14 4.60 -42.82
CA ASP A 29 -42.04 5.04 -41.98
C ASP A 29 -42.03 4.18 -40.72
N ALA A 30 -40.93 3.46 -40.49
CA ALA A 30 -40.70 2.77 -39.24
C ALA A 30 -40.65 3.81 -38.12
N PRO A 31 -41.31 3.58 -36.97
CA PRO A 31 -41.16 4.48 -35.84
C PRO A 31 -39.68 4.49 -35.42
N SER A 32 -39.09 5.68 -35.45
CA SER A 32 -37.79 5.96 -34.82
C SER A 32 -37.89 5.54 -33.35
N SER A 33 -37.03 4.60 -32.92
CA SER A 33 -36.92 4.30 -31.49
C SER A 33 -36.35 5.54 -30.80
N GLU A 34 -37.19 6.28 -30.08
CA GLU A 34 -36.72 7.23 -29.07
C GLU A 34 -35.86 6.45 -28.07
N ALA A 35 -34.60 6.83 -27.92
CA ALA A 35 -33.71 6.25 -26.93
C ALA A 35 -34.32 6.47 -25.54
N GLU A 36 -34.37 5.43 -24.71
CA GLU A 36 -34.85 5.58 -23.33
C GLU A 36 -34.02 6.64 -22.58
N PRO A 37 -34.64 7.45 -21.70
CA PRO A 37 -33.92 8.45 -20.94
C PRO A 37 -32.87 7.79 -20.05
N VAL A 38 -31.61 8.22 -20.18
CA VAL A 38 -30.49 7.74 -19.36
C VAL A 38 -30.80 7.98 -17.89
N ALA A 39 -30.70 6.93 -17.07
CA ALA A 39 -30.95 7.03 -15.64
C ALA A 39 -30.03 8.11 -15.01
N PRO A 40 -30.50 8.94 -14.05
CA PRO A 40 -29.69 10.02 -13.49
C PRO A 40 -28.33 9.57 -12.95
N ILE A 41 -28.27 8.40 -12.31
CA ILE A 41 -27.02 7.83 -11.80
C ILE A 41 -26.06 7.42 -12.91
N GLN A 42 -26.57 6.95 -14.05
CA GLN A 42 -25.76 6.61 -15.22
C GLN A 42 -25.17 7.89 -15.84
N MET A 43 -25.99 8.95 -15.99
CA MET A 43 -25.52 10.26 -16.44
C MET A 43 -24.42 10.82 -15.53
N ARG A 44 -24.59 10.76 -14.20
CA ARG A 44 -23.55 11.19 -13.27
C ARG A 44 -22.29 10.34 -13.35
N SER A 45 -22.43 9.04 -13.57
CA SER A 45 -21.30 8.13 -13.77
C SER A 45 -20.49 8.51 -15.01
N GLU A 46 -21.14 8.86 -16.11
CA GLU A 46 -20.48 9.33 -17.33
C GLU A 46 -19.76 10.67 -17.12
N GLN A 47 -20.33 11.58 -16.33
CA GLN A 47 -19.67 12.82 -15.93
C GLN A 47 -18.43 12.56 -15.06
N VAL A 48 -18.39 11.49 -14.26
CA VAL A 48 -17.17 11.09 -13.56
C VAL A 48 -16.07 10.68 -14.54
N VAL A 49 -16.39 9.99 -15.64
CA VAL A 49 -15.40 9.67 -16.69
C VAL A 49 -14.82 10.95 -17.30
N ALA A 50 -15.69 11.91 -17.64
CA ALA A 50 -15.26 13.20 -18.16
C ALA A 50 -14.39 13.98 -17.14
N LEU A 51 -14.77 13.97 -15.87
CA LEU A 51 -14.00 14.57 -14.78
C LEU A 51 -12.61 13.94 -14.65
N VAL A 52 -12.51 12.61 -14.66
CA VAL A 52 -11.22 11.89 -14.57
C VAL A 52 -10.31 12.26 -15.73
N ASN A 53 -10.86 12.45 -16.92
CA ASN A 53 -10.10 12.88 -18.10
C ASN A 53 -9.80 14.39 -18.16
N GLY A 54 -10.32 15.20 -17.23
CA GLY A 54 -10.20 16.67 -17.28
C GLY A 54 -11.04 17.30 -18.40
N GLU A 55 -12.08 16.61 -18.84
CA GLU A 55 -12.93 16.94 -20.00
C GLU A 55 -14.38 17.27 -19.59
N LEU A 56 -14.63 17.47 -18.29
CA LEU A 56 -15.95 17.85 -17.79
C LEU A 56 -16.35 19.23 -18.35
N ASP A 57 -17.49 19.27 -19.05
CA ASP A 57 -17.99 20.42 -19.81
C ASP A 57 -18.99 21.29 -19.03
N VAL A 58 -19.31 20.87 -17.80
CA VAL A 58 -20.20 21.57 -16.86
C VAL A 58 -19.46 21.97 -15.59
N PRO A 59 -19.89 23.04 -14.89
CA PRO A 59 -19.35 23.41 -13.59
C PRO A 59 -19.45 22.26 -12.57
N LEU A 60 -18.46 22.13 -11.68
CA LEU A 60 -18.44 21.09 -10.65
C LEU A 60 -19.66 21.17 -9.74
N GLU A 61 -20.17 22.37 -9.49
CA GLU A 61 -21.35 22.64 -8.66
C GLU A 61 -22.66 22.10 -9.28
N GLU A 62 -22.68 21.84 -10.58
CA GLU A 62 -23.81 21.21 -11.28
C GLU A 62 -23.76 19.67 -11.24
N VAL A 63 -22.60 19.11 -10.87
CA VAL A 63 -22.34 17.67 -10.80
C VAL A 63 -22.30 17.18 -9.36
N PHE A 64 -21.66 17.93 -8.47
CA PHE A 64 -21.44 17.57 -7.06
C PHE A 64 -22.25 18.47 -6.13
N THR A 65 -22.70 17.89 -5.01
CA THR A 65 -23.33 18.65 -3.93
C THR A 65 -22.33 19.57 -3.22
N GLU A 66 -22.83 20.62 -2.57
CA GLU A 66 -21.97 21.54 -1.80
C GLU A 66 -21.20 20.81 -0.70
N GLY A 67 -21.87 19.89 0.01
CA GLY A 67 -21.23 19.10 1.07
C GLY A 67 -20.07 18.24 0.56
N PHE A 68 -20.18 17.69 -0.66
CA PHE A 68 -19.08 16.96 -1.27
C PHE A 68 -17.89 17.88 -1.59
N LEU A 69 -18.14 19.04 -2.21
CA LEU A 69 -17.07 19.97 -2.59
C LEU A 69 -16.38 20.65 -1.39
N GLN A 70 -17.05 20.74 -0.25
CA GLN A 70 -16.42 21.16 1.00
C GLN A 70 -15.46 20.09 1.55
N ALA A 71 -15.81 18.82 1.41
CA ALA A 71 -14.97 17.70 1.85
C ALA A 71 -13.82 17.40 0.88
N VAL A 72 -14.05 17.59 -0.42
CA VAL A 72 -13.08 17.37 -1.50
C VAL A 72 -13.04 18.61 -2.41
N PRO A 73 -12.14 19.57 -2.13
CA PRO A 73 -12.07 20.81 -2.90
C PRO A 73 -11.73 20.59 -4.38
N PRO A 74 -12.17 21.48 -5.30
CA PRO A 74 -11.91 21.35 -6.74
C PRO A 74 -10.44 21.11 -7.12
N ALA A 75 -9.50 21.76 -6.45
CA ALA A 75 -8.07 21.55 -6.71
C ALA A 75 -7.62 20.11 -6.40
N GLN A 76 -8.20 19.49 -5.37
CA GLN A 76 -7.92 18.10 -5.00
C GLN A 76 -8.52 17.13 -6.03
N LEU A 77 -9.73 17.40 -6.54
CA LEU A 77 -10.32 16.61 -7.63
C LEU A 77 -9.46 16.65 -8.89
N THR A 78 -9.04 17.84 -9.31
CA THR A 78 -8.15 17.99 -10.48
C THR A 78 -6.83 17.26 -10.28
N GLY A 79 -6.22 17.37 -9.09
CA GLY A 79 -5.00 16.65 -8.75
C GLY A 79 -5.17 15.13 -8.83
N LEU A 80 -6.27 14.60 -8.28
CA LEU A 80 -6.59 13.18 -8.34
C LEU A 80 -6.82 12.72 -9.79
N SER A 81 -7.58 13.46 -10.60
CA SER A 81 -7.78 13.15 -12.02
C SER A 81 -6.45 13.07 -12.79
N ALA A 82 -5.55 14.04 -12.58
CA ALA A 82 -4.23 14.05 -13.19
C ALA A 82 -3.37 12.85 -12.75
N GLN A 83 -3.42 12.48 -11.47
CA GLN A 83 -2.72 11.32 -10.93
C GLN A 83 -3.25 10.01 -11.55
N LEU A 84 -4.58 9.83 -11.56
CA LEU A 84 -5.23 8.65 -12.12
C LEU A 84 -4.94 8.49 -13.61
N THR A 85 -4.99 9.58 -14.38
CA THR A 85 -4.70 9.52 -15.82
C THR A 85 -3.23 9.30 -16.13
N SER A 86 -2.33 9.93 -15.37
CA SER A 86 -0.88 9.67 -15.46
C SER A 86 -0.57 8.19 -15.23
N GLN A 87 -1.25 7.57 -14.27
CA GLN A 87 -0.93 6.22 -13.82
C GLN A 87 -1.68 5.10 -14.55
N PHE A 88 -2.96 5.29 -14.84
CA PHE A 88 -3.81 4.26 -15.46
C PHE A 88 -4.22 4.59 -16.90
N GLY A 89 -3.78 5.74 -17.42
CA GLY A 89 -4.17 6.24 -18.72
C GLY A 89 -5.57 6.84 -18.71
N ARG A 90 -6.13 7.10 -19.89
CA ARG A 90 -7.47 7.71 -19.99
C ARG A 90 -8.56 6.81 -19.42
N ALA A 91 -9.57 7.40 -18.80
CA ALA A 91 -10.83 6.73 -18.51
C ALA A 91 -11.62 6.55 -19.82
N LEU A 92 -12.09 5.32 -20.07
CA LEU A 92 -12.67 4.92 -21.36
C LEU A 92 -14.17 4.73 -21.26
N GLU A 93 -14.63 3.99 -20.25
CA GLU A 93 -16.05 3.73 -20.01
C GLU A 93 -16.31 3.53 -18.53
N VAL A 94 -17.59 3.61 -18.15
CA VAL A 94 -18.06 3.35 -16.81
C VAL A 94 -19.23 2.39 -16.84
N GLU A 95 -19.22 1.46 -15.90
CA GLU A 95 -20.29 0.50 -15.64
C GLU A 95 -20.79 0.72 -14.22
N THR A 96 -22.12 0.85 -14.07
CA THR A 96 -22.80 0.76 -12.78
C THR A 96 -23.06 -0.71 -12.46
N LEU A 97 -22.70 -1.11 -11.24
CA LEU A 97 -22.73 -2.50 -10.78
C LEU A 97 -23.65 -2.66 -9.58
N GLU A 98 -24.18 -3.88 -9.40
CA GLU A 98 -24.98 -4.23 -8.23
C GLU A 98 -24.20 -4.05 -6.91
N PRO A 99 -24.85 -3.60 -5.82
CA PRO A 99 -26.27 -3.26 -5.73
C PRO A 99 -26.57 -1.88 -6.37
N ASP A 100 -27.50 -1.83 -7.32
CA ASP A 100 -28.03 -0.58 -7.88
C ASP A 100 -29.42 -0.28 -7.30
N THR A 101 -29.53 0.86 -6.62
CA THR A 101 -30.77 1.33 -5.99
C THR A 101 -31.42 2.49 -6.77
N GLY A 102 -30.86 2.87 -7.92
CA GLY A 102 -31.23 4.05 -8.71
C GLY A 102 -30.65 5.36 -8.17
N THR A 103 -30.28 5.42 -6.89
CA THR A 103 -29.64 6.60 -6.25
C THR A 103 -28.28 6.29 -5.65
N ARG A 104 -27.91 5.01 -5.57
CA ARG A 104 -26.57 4.54 -5.17
C ARG A 104 -26.27 3.26 -5.93
N SER A 105 -25.04 3.15 -6.42
CA SER A 105 -24.55 2.01 -7.18
C SER A 105 -23.08 1.75 -6.86
N ALA A 106 -22.63 0.50 -7.01
CA ALA A 106 -21.20 0.25 -7.20
C ALA A 106 -20.77 0.78 -8.58
N LEU A 107 -19.51 1.19 -8.70
CA LEU A 107 -18.96 1.82 -9.90
C LEU A 107 -17.73 1.04 -10.36
N ALA A 108 -17.62 0.78 -11.67
CA ALA A 108 -16.40 0.32 -12.31
C ALA A 108 -16.07 1.22 -13.51
N ILE A 109 -14.94 1.93 -13.45
CA ILE A 109 -14.44 2.74 -14.55
C ILE A 109 -13.32 1.98 -15.24
N ARG A 110 -13.53 1.55 -16.48
CA ARG A 110 -12.46 0.99 -17.30
C ARG A 110 -11.59 2.13 -17.81
N MET A 111 -10.32 2.07 -17.45
CA MET A 111 -9.24 2.93 -17.94
C MET A 111 -8.37 2.14 -18.92
N GLU A 112 -7.41 2.80 -19.57
CA GLU A 112 -6.51 2.14 -20.53
C GLU A 112 -5.68 1.01 -19.90
N ARG A 113 -5.29 1.16 -18.63
CA ARG A 113 -4.39 0.24 -17.92
C ARG A 113 -4.97 -0.34 -16.63
N ALA A 114 -6.19 0.02 -16.24
CA ALA A 114 -6.83 -0.53 -15.03
C ALA A 114 -8.36 -0.43 -15.09
N VAL A 115 -9.04 -1.08 -14.16
CA VAL A 115 -10.45 -0.85 -13.84
C VAL A 115 -10.52 -0.27 -12.43
N GLY A 116 -10.84 1.02 -12.32
CA GLY A 116 -11.09 1.68 -11.05
C GLY A 116 -12.44 1.26 -10.49
N ARG A 117 -12.48 0.67 -9.29
CA ARG A 117 -13.71 0.19 -8.66
C ARG A 117 -14.03 0.98 -7.41
N GLY A 118 -15.31 1.19 -7.15
CA GLY A 118 -15.77 1.79 -5.92
C GLY A 118 -17.27 2.02 -5.91
N GLY A 119 -17.71 3.23 -5.52
CA GLY A 119 -19.13 3.54 -5.38
C GLY A 119 -19.47 4.98 -5.70
N ILE A 120 -20.72 5.19 -6.09
CA ILE A 120 -21.32 6.48 -6.37
C ILE A 120 -22.69 6.58 -5.69
N ALA A 121 -23.02 7.74 -5.13
CA ALA A 121 -24.38 8.08 -4.72
C ALA A 121 -24.76 9.48 -5.18
N ILE A 122 -26.04 9.64 -5.51
CA ILE A 122 -26.66 10.88 -5.95
C ILE A 122 -27.78 11.28 -5.00
N ASP A 123 -28.05 12.58 -4.90
CA ASP A 123 -29.13 13.13 -4.08
C ASP A 123 -30.30 13.62 -4.95
N PRO A 124 -31.45 12.90 -4.96
CA PRO A 124 -32.63 13.31 -5.72
C PRO A 124 -33.26 14.62 -5.26
N GLN A 125 -33.09 15.00 -4.00
CA GLN A 125 -33.60 16.27 -3.47
C GLN A 125 -32.73 17.46 -3.93
N ASP A 126 -31.52 17.17 -4.40
CA ASP A 126 -30.55 18.16 -4.80
C ASP A 126 -30.16 18.02 -6.28
N GLY A 127 -31.17 17.82 -7.14
CA GLY A 127 -31.00 17.77 -8.59
C GLY A 127 -30.21 16.56 -9.08
N ASN A 128 -30.25 15.44 -8.35
CA ASN A 128 -29.48 14.23 -8.62
C ASN A 128 -27.97 14.49 -8.68
N ARG A 129 -27.46 15.46 -7.92
CA ARG A 129 -26.01 15.73 -7.82
C ARG A 129 -25.32 14.66 -6.98
N ILE A 130 -24.05 14.41 -7.28
CA ILE A 130 -23.20 13.44 -6.59
C ILE A 130 -22.94 13.93 -5.16
N ASN A 131 -23.31 13.13 -4.17
CA ASN A 131 -23.00 13.37 -2.75
C ASN A 131 -21.99 12.36 -2.19
N GLU A 132 -21.68 11.29 -2.95
CA GLU A 132 -20.64 10.31 -2.63
C GLU A 132 -19.96 9.85 -3.91
N LEU A 133 -18.63 9.89 -3.94
CA LEU A 133 -17.80 9.26 -4.97
C LEU A 133 -16.55 8.71 -4.27
N LEU A 134 -16.32 7.41 -4.41
CA LEU A 134 -15.19 6.72 -3.79
C LEU A 134 -14.59 5.73 -4.77
N PHE A 135 -13.27 5.76 -4.94
CA PHE A 135 -12.49 4.67 -5.51
C PHE A 135 -11.89 3.84 -4.38
N ARG A 136 -12.10 2.53 -4.40
CA ARG A 136 -11.62 1.55 -3.41
C ARG A 136 -10.42 0.76 -3.92
N SER A 137 -10.40 0.43 -5.21
CA SER A 137 -9.30 -0.27 -5.85
C SER A 137 -9.13 0.17 -7.30
N PHE A 138 -7.95 -0.08 -7.85
CA PHE A 138 -7.68 -0.03 -9.28
C PHE A 138 -7.11 -1.39 -9.69
N ASP A 139 -7.89 -2.14 -10.46
CA ASP A 139 -7.54 -3.49 -10.91
C ASP A 139 -6.76 -3.39 -12.22
N PRO A 140 -5.47 -3.70 -12.24
CA PRO A 140 -4.63 -3.50 -13.42
C PRO A 140 -5.08 -4.37 -14.59
N LEU A 141 -5.07 -3.82 -15.81
CA LEU A 141 -5.39 -4.53 -17.03
C LEU A 141 -4.10 -4.86 -17.80
N ASN A 142 -3.97 -6.12 -18.21
CA ASN A 142 -2.84 -6.62 -19.01
C ASN A 142 -1.47 -6.32 -18.39
N ASP A 143 -1.39 -6.30 -17.06
CA ASP A 143 -0.12 -6.08 -16.37
C ASP A 143 0.78 -7.32 -16.48
N SER A 144 2.07 -7.11 -16.34
CA SER A 144 3.06 -8.20 -16.32
C SER A 144 4.24 -7.82 -15.45
N ALA A 145 4.95 -8.82 -14.95
CA ALA A 145 6.19 -8.59 -14.22
C ALA A 145 7.16 -7.71 -15.04
N GLU A 146 7.28 -7.93 -16.35
CA GLU A 146 8.12 -7.12 -17.23
C GLU A 146 7.72 -5.64 -17.27
N LYS A 147 6.42 -5.33 -17.38
CA LYS A 147 5.93 -3.94 -17.38
C LYS A 147 6.21 -3.25 -16.06
N ILE A 148 5.95 -3.94 -14.94
CA ILE A 148 6.20 -3.42 -13.61
C ILE A 148 7.71 -3.21 -13.37
N ILE A 149 8.56 -4.14 -13.82
CA ILE A 149 10.01 -3.99 -13.75
C ILE A 149 10.47 -2.74 -14.50
N ASN A 150 9.96 -2.50 -15.72
CA ASN A 150 10.29 -1.32 -16.49
C ASN A 150 9.86 -0.02 -15.80
N GLU A 151 8.70 -0.02 -15.14
CA GLU A 151 8.21 1.12 -14.37
C GLU A 151 9.03 1.39 -13.11
N LEU A 152 9.37 0.33 -12.35
CA LEU A 152 10.29 0.43 -11.21
C LEU A 152 11.66 0.98 -11.61
N ASN A 153 12.21 0.53 -12.76
CA ASN A 153 13.49 1.03 -13.29
C ASN A 153 13.40 2.47 -13.82
N ALA A 154 12.20 2.99 -14.08
CA ALA A 154 11.98 4.35 -14.56
C ALA A 154 11.78 5.37 -13.40
N LEU A 155 11.59 4.90 -12.17
CA LEU A 155 11.56 5.77 -11.00
C LEU A 155 12.93 6.46 -10.82
N PRO A 156 12.96 7.74 -10.39
CA PRO A 156 14.22 8.42 -10.06
C PRO A 156 14.90 7.78 -8.84
N GLY A 157 16.16 8.13 -8.59
CA GLY A 157 16.91 7.56 -7.47
C GLY A 157 17.27 6.08 -7.67
N ASN A 158 17.35 5.34 -6.57
CA ASN A 158 17.73 3.93 -6.54
C ASN A 158 16.56 3.07 -6.10
N VAL A 159 16.34 1.97 -6.82
CA VAL A 159 15.25 1.01 -6.55
C VAL A 159 15.81 -0.38 -6.34
N GLY A 160 15.29 -1.06 -5.33
CA GLY A 160 15.50 -2.48 -5.07
C GLY A 160 14.16 -3.18 -4.93
N ALA A 161 14.00 -4.35 -5.54
CA ALA A 161 12.75 -5.09 -5.51
C ALA A 161 12.97 -6.59 -5.51
N TYR A 162 12.11 -7.30 -4.79
CA TYR A 162 11.99 -8.75 -4.87
C TYR A 162 10.52 -9.13 -4.75
N PHE A 163 10.03 -9.98 -5.66
CA PHE A 163 8.73 -10.63 -5.54
C PHE A 163 8.81 -12.08 -5.99
N GLY A 164 8.45 -13.00 -5.11
CA GLY A 164 8.45 -14.43 -5.44
C GLY A 164 8.29 -15.34 -4.22
N PRO A 165 8.40 -16.66 -4.42
CA PRO A 165 8.43 -17.65 -3.35
C PRO A 165 9.48 -17.30 -2.29
N LEU A 166 9.12 -17.46 -1.01
CA LEU A 166 9.99 -17.08 0.11
C LEU A 166 11.37 -17.78 0.06
N ASP A 167 11.40 -19.02 -0.45
CA ASP A 167 12.62 -19.82 -0.57
C ASP A 167 13.62 -19.26 -1.61
N GLY A 168 13.21 -18.34 -2.47
CA GLY A 168 14.08 -17.75 -3.50
C GLY A 168 13.88 -18.33 -4.90
N THR A 169 13.04 -19.35 -5.05
CA THR A 169 12.92 -20.09 -6.32
C THR A 169 12.16 -19.26 -7.36
N ASN A 170 12.81 -18.99 -8.49
CA ASN A 170 12.21 -18.33 -9.67
C ASN A 170 11.36 -17.08 -9.34
N PRO A 171 11.96 -16.02 -8.76
CA PRO A 171 11.22 -14.81 -8.46
C PRO A 171 10.66 -14.17 -9.73
N ALA A 172 9.44 -13.64 -9.66
CA ALA A 172 8.82 -12.89 -10.74
C ALA A 172 9.46 -11.51 -10.91
N ILE A 173 9.92 -10.90 -9.81
CA ILE A 173 10.65 -9.61 -9.82
C ILE A 173 11.92 -9.74 -8.98
N SER A 174 13.02 -9.27 -9.53
CA SER A 174 14.32 -9.20 -8.84
C SER A 174 15.13 -8.03 -9.41
N ILE A 175 15.19 -6.92 -8.67
CA ILE A 175 15.92 -5.69 -9.03
C ILE A 175 16.84 -5.37 -7.86
N ASN A 176 18.15 -5.29 -8.11
CA ASN A 176 19.17 -5.00 -7.09
C ASN A 176 18.95 -5.75 -5.75
N PRO A 177 18.72 -7.08 -5.76
CA PRO A 177 18.17 -7.78 -4.60
C PRO A 177 19.13 -7.88 -3.41
N ASP A 178 20.42 -7.66 -3.64
CA ASP A 178 21.47 -7.69 -2.61
C ASP A 178 22.02 -6.29 -2.26
N GLU A 179 21.54 -5.25 -2.93
CA GLU A 179 21.93 -3.86 -2.65
C GLU A 179 21.30 -3.37 -1.35
N GLN A 180 22.05 -2.60 -0.56
CA GLN A 180 21.61 -2.08 0.73
C GLN A 180 20.87 -0.75 0.55
N PHE A 181 19.64 -0.69 1.01
CA PHE A 181 18.80 0.51 1.00
C PHE A 181 18.55 1.00 2.41
N ALA A 182 18.36 2.30 2.59
CA ALA A 182 17.66 2.81 3.76
C ALA A 182 16.21 2.29 3.72
N ILE A 183 15.72 1.77 4.84
CA ILE A 183 14.40 1.09 4.90
C ILE A 183 13.40 1.78 5.83
N GLY A 184 13.78 2.90 6.47
CA GLY A 184 12.95 3.59 7.45
C GLY A 184 12.39 2.61 8.48
N SER A 185 11.15 2.82 8.89
CA SER A 185 10.46 2.01 9.91
C SER A 185 10.28 0.51 9.63
N THR A 186 10.69 -0.02 8.47
CA THR A 186 10.70 -1.47 8.24
C THR A 186 11.69 -2.19 9.17
N PHE A 187 12.71 -1.50 9.71
CA PHE A 187 13.64 -2.08 10.69
C PHE A 187 12.93 -2.66 11.93
N LYS A 188 11.73 -2.17 12.25
CA LYS A 188 10.90 -2.61 13.38
C LYS A 188 10.56 -4.10 13.33
N ILE A 189 10.68 -4.74 12.16
CA ILE A 189 10.58 -6.20 12.04
C ILE A 189 11.73 -6.89 12.82
N TYR A 190 12.96 -6.36 12.81
CA TYR A 190 14.07 -6.88 13.63
C TYR A 190 13.77 -6.74 15.13
N VAL A 191 13.18 -5.61 15.56
CA VAL A 191 12.76 -5.41 16.95
C VAL A 191 11.68 -6.41 17.34
N LEU A 192 10.72 -6.67 16.45
CA LEU A 192 9.68 -7.68 16.66
C LEU A 192 10.27 -9.10 16.75
N ALA A 193 11.25 -9.43 15.92
CA ALA A 193 11.96 -10.70 15.97
C ALA A 193 12.70 -10.88 17.32
N ALA A 194 13.40 -9.84 17.80
CA ALA A 194 14.12 -9.87 19.08
C ALA A 194 13.18 -10.05 20.27
N LEU A 195 12.05 -9.35 20.26
CA LEU A 195 10.99 -9.57 21.25
C LEU A 195 10.46 -11.01 21.18
N ASN A 196 10.11 -11.50 19.99
CA ASN A 196 9.59 -12.85 19.81
C ASN A 196 10.59 -13.92 20.27
N ARG A 197 11.90 -13.72 20.08
CA ARG A 197 12.92 -14.63 20.58
C ARG A 197 12.89 -14.75 22.10
N ARG A 198 12.74 -13.63 22.82
CA ARG A 198 12.63 -13.61 24.29
C ARG A 198 11.34 -14.29 24.76
N ILE A 199 10.23 -14.09 24.06
CA ILE A 199 8.96 -14.76 24.36
C ILE A 199 9.07 -16.27 24.14
N THR A 200 9.52 -16.70 22.96
CA THR A 200 9.58 -18.12 22.58
C THR A 200 10.62 -18.91 23.38
N SER A 201 11.65 -18.24 23.93
CA SER A 201 12.60 -18.83 24.87
C SER A 201 12.12 -18.84 26.33
N GLY A 202 10.92 -18.33 26.61
CA GLY A 202 10.34 -18.29 27.96
C GLY A 202 10.98 -17.25 28.89
N LYS A 203 11.75 -16.29 28.35
CA LYS A 203 12.33 -15.18 29.13
C LYS A 203 11.31 -14.08 29.45
N GLU A 204 10.28 -13.96 28.64
CA GLU A 204 9.24 -12.92 28.73
C GLU A 204 7.88 -13.53 28.31
N ALA A 205 6.80 -12.80 28.56
CA ALA A 205 5.46 -13.13 28.08
C ALA A 205 4.83 -11.92 27.35
N TRP A 206 3.91 -12.17 26.41
CA TRP A 206 3.30 -11.10 25.60
C TRP A 206 2.47 -10.13 26.46
N ASP A 207 1.94 -10.62 27.58
CA ASP A 207 1.18 -9.86 28.58
C ASP A 207 2.05 -9.25 29.70
N SER A 208 3.38 -9.44 29.67
CA SER A 208 4.31 -8.69 30.51
C SER A 208 4.10 -7.19 30.30
N THR A 209 4.13 -6.41 31.38
CA THR A 209 3.91 -4.96 31.35
C THR A 209 5.21 -4.18 31.52
N THR A 210 5.32 -3.05 30.83
CA THR A 210 6.36 -2.04 31.02
C THR A 210 5.73 -0.65 30.91
N ASP A 211 6.39 0.37 31.46
CA ASP A 211 5.91 1.75 31.43
C ASP A 211 6.46 2.52 30.22
N LEU A 212 5.64 3.43 29.68
CA LEU A 212 6.11 4.46 28.74
C LEU A 212 6.90 5.54 29.50
N SER A 213 8.21 5.62 29.28
CA SER A 213 9.05 6.66 29.90
C SER A 213 8.80 8.04 29.30
N ILE A 214 8.26 8.99 30.08
CA ILE A 214 7.98 10.37 29.62
C ILE A 214 9.21 11.13 29.09
N THR A 215 10.38 10.92 29.71
CA THR A 215 11.62 11.62 29.35
C THR A 215 12.26 11.12 28.05
N ARG A 216 11.77 10.01 27.48
CA ARG A 216 12.40 9.32 26.35
C ARG A 216 11.37 8.90 25.29
N ARG A 217 10.34 9.72 25.12
CA ARG A 217 9.36 9.59 24.03
C ARG A 217 9.99 10.01 22.71
N SER A 218 9.59 9.35 21.64
CA SER A 218 10.04 9.68 20.28
C SER A 218 9.03 10.58 19.58
N PHE A 219 9.30 10.91 18.32
CA PHE A 219 8.46 11.74 17.48
C PHE A 219 7.53 10.88 16.62
N PRO A 220 6.44 11.45 16.07
CA PRO A 220 5.61 10.74 15.09
C PRO A 220 6.43 10.08 13.97
N SER A 221 5.96 9.01 13.34
CA SER A 221 4.64 8.37 13.45
C SER A 221 4.38 7.64 14.77
N GLY A 222 3.09 7.46 15.07
CA GLY A 222 2.60 6.95 16.35
C GLY A 222 1.72 7.94 17.10
N MET A 223 1.20 7.47 18.23
CA MET A 223 0.39 8.26 19.15
C MET A 223 0.76 8.07 20.61
N MET A 224 1.60 7.07 20.95
CA MET A 224 1.97 6.78 22.33
C MET A 224 2.87 7.86 22.95
N GLN A 225 3.47 8.75 22.14
CA GLN A 225 4.14 9.96 22.65
C GLN A 225 3.18 10.92 23.37
N ASP A 226 1.89 10.85 23.10
CA ASP A 226 0.88 11.75 23.67
C ASP A 226 0.07 11.11 24.81
N TRP A 227 0.36 9.86 25.16
CA TRP A 227 -0.32 9.16 26.26
C TRP A 227 0.01 9.78 27.62
N PRO A 228 -0.87 9.71 28.63
CA PRO A 228 -0.56 10.19 29.98
C PRO A 228 0.59 9.39 30.62
N ASP A 229 1.22 9.95 31.65
CA ASP A 229 2.30 9.30 32.42
C ASP A 229 1.90 9.16 33.90
N PRO A 230 2.14 8.01 34.57
CA PRO A 230 2.60 6.74 33.99
C PRO A 230 1.52 6.03 33.15
N ALA A 231 1.96 5.35 32.09
CA ALA A 231 1.13 4.49 31.26
C ALA A 231 1.71 3.07 31.23
N PRO A 232 1.23 2.16 32.10
CA PRO A 232 1.61 0.75 32.03
C PRO A 232 0.97 0.11 30.80
N VAL A 233 1.78 -0.55 29.98
CA VAL A 233 1.37 -1.16 28.72
C VAL A 233 1.99 -2.55 28.57
N THR A 234 1.27 -3.47 27.93
CA THR A 234 1.81 -4.80 27.67
C THR A 234 2.81 -4.78 26.51
N LEU A 235 3.74 -5.74 26.49
CA LEU A 235 4.65 -5.93 25.35
C LEU A 235 3.90 -6.18 24.05
N GLN A 236 2.76 -6.87 24.09
CA GLN A 236 1.88 -7.06 22.94
C GLN A 236 1.26 -5.75 22.44
N THR A 237 0.80 -4.88 23.35
CA THR A 237 0.28 -3.54 22.98
C THR A 237 1.37 -2.73 22.29
N LEU A 238 2.57 -2.67 22.88
CA LEU A 238 3.70 -1.97 22.29
C LEU A 238 4.06 -2.52 20.91
N ALA A 239 4.15 -3.85 20.75
CA ALA A 239 4.50 -4.47 19.48
C ALA A 239 3.41 -4.26 18.42
N THR A 240 2.14 -4.26 18.83
CA THR A 240 1.01 -3.95 17.95
C THR A 240 1.13 -2.52 17.44
N MET A 241 1.30 -1.53 18.33
CA MET A 241 1.43 -0.12 17.96
C MET A 241 2.68 0.15 17.10
N MET A 242 3.81 -0.45 17.47
CA MET A 242 5.07 -0.37 16.71
C MET A 242 4.90 -0.84 15.26
N ILE A 243 4.09 -1.86 15.01
CA ILE A 243 3.94 -2.45 13.68
C ILE A 243 2.79 -1.82 12.90
N SER A 244 1.59 -1.77 13.48
CA SER A 244 0.36 -1.43 12.74
C SER A 244 0.24 0.04 12.37
N ILE A 245 0.76 0.94 13.23
CA ILE A 245 0.78 2.38 13.00
C ILE A 245 2.19 2.96 13.04
N SER A 246 3.21 2.10 13.03
CA SER A 246 4.61 2.50 13.04
C SER A 246 5.02 3.34 14.27
N ASP A 247 4.43 3.11 15.44
CA ASP A 247 4.64 3.97 16.61
C ASP A 247 6.11 3.98 17.10
N ASN A 248 6.76 5.13 16.97
CA ASN A 248 8.18 5.32 17.32
C ASN A 248 8.42 5.29 18.85
N THR A 249 7.47 5.78 19.65
CA THR A 249 7.60 5.72 21.12
C THR A 249 7.46 4.27 21.62
N ALA A 250 6.56 3.50 21.01
CA ALA A 250 6.44 2.07 21.28
C ALA A 250 7.71 1.32 20.87
N THR A 251 8.27 1.66 19.70
CA THR A 251 9.51 1.09 19.16
C THR A 251 10.67 1.29 20.12
N ASP A 252 10.95 2.53 20.51
CA ASP A 252 12.07 2.85 21.37
C ASP A 252 11.88 2.26 22.78
N THR A 253 10.64 2.15 23.25
CA THR A 253 10.33 1.47 24.52
C THR A 253 10.64 -0.01 24.44
N LEU A 254 10.27 -0.69 23.35
CA LEU A 254 10.62 -2.09 23.14
C LEU A 254 12.12 -2.29 22.98
N MET A 255 12.82 -1.44 22.23
CA MET A 255 14.27 -1.51 22.06
C MET A 255 15.01 -1.38 23.40
N ARG A 256 14.60 -0.46 24.27
CA ARG A 256 15.14 -0.34 25.63
C ARG A 256 14.84 -1.58 26.48
N HIS A 257 13.65 -2.15 26.34
CA HIS A 257 13.22 -3.32 27.09
C HIS A 257 13.98 -4.59 26.67
N VAL A 258 14.10 -4.86 25.36
CA VAL A 258 14.78 -6.07 24.85
C VAL A 258 16.30 -5.93 24.82
N GLY A 259 16.81 -4.70 24.69
CA GLY A 259 18.21 -4.35 24.52
C GLY A 259 18.61 -4.24 23.04
N VAL A 260 19.38 -3.21 22.70
CA VAL A 260 19.85 -2.97 21.32
C VAL A 260 20.71 -4.13 20.79
N ASP A 261 21.56 -4.70 21.63
CA ASP A 261 22.40 -5.85 21.27
C ASP A 261 21.54 -7.06 20.84
N ALA A 262 20.39 -7.29 21.47
CA ALA A 262 19.48 -8.37 21.08
C ALA A 262 18.88 -8.14 19.69
N VAL A 263 18.66 -6.88 19.28
CA VAL A 263 18.17 -6.55 17.93
C VAL A 263 19.27 -6.79 16.89
N ILE A 264 20.52 -6.42 17.21
CA ILE A 264 21.68 -6.69 16.35
C ILE A 264 21.91 -8.20 16.22
N ASP A 265 21.82 -8.95 17.32
CA ASP A 265 21.95 -10.41 17.33
C ASP A 265 20.91 -11.07 16.42
N GLU A 266 19.65 -10.64 16.45
CA GLU A 266 18.62 -11.14 15.54
C GLU A 266 18.90 -10.78 14.08
N MET A 267 19.38 -9.56 13.80
CA MET A 267 19.79 -9.16 12.45
C MET A 267 20.93 -10.04 11.92
N ILE A 268 21.93 -10.35 12.76
CA ILE A 268 23.02 -11.25 12.38
C ILE A 268 22.49 -12.66 12.19
N ALA A 269 21.67 -13.15 13.12
CA ALA A 269 21.12 -14.51 13.10
C ALA A 269 20.20 -14.74 11.89
N SER A 270 19.50 -13.70 11.41
CA SER A 270 18.69 -13.79 10.20
C SER A 270 19.51 -13.88 8.92
N GLY A 271 20.84 -13.81 8.98
CA GLY A 271 21.71 -13.87 7.81
C GLY A 271 21.78 -12.57 7.01
N HIS A 272 21.58 -11.43 7.69
CA HIS A 272 21.77 -10.10 7.11
C HIS A 272 23.18 -9.99 6.51
N SER A 273 23.27 -9.48 5.28
CA SER A 273 24.50 -9.44 4.49
C SER A 273 25.52 -8.43 5.03
N THR A 274 25.06 -7.28 5.54
CA THR A 274 25.93 -6.18 6.00
C THR A 274 25.52 -5.59 7.37
N PRO A 275 25.48 -6.39 8.46
CA PRO A 275 24.97 -5.94 9.76
C PRO A 275 25.76 -4.74 10.32
N ALA A 276 27.06 -4.62 9.98
CA ALA A 276 27.92 -3.53 10.42
C ALA A 276 27.43 -2.12 9.98
N LYS A 277 26.60 -2.01 8.94
CA LYS A 277 25.97 -0.73 8.56
C LYS A 277 24.96 -0.22 9.60
N ASN A 278 24.43 -1.13 10.40
CA ASN A 278 23.44 -0.86 11.44
C ASN A 278 24.07 -0.85 12.85
N VAL A 279 25.38 -0.59 12.95
CA VAL A 279 26.10 -0.54 14.24
C VAL A 279 26.77 0.84 14.43
N PRO A 280 26.43 1.60 15.49
CA PRO A 280 25.36 1.33 16.46
C PRO A 280 23.97 1.27 15.83
N PHE A 281 23.08 0.44 16.38
CA PHE A 281 21.71 0.34 15.90
C PHE A 281 20.88 1.45 16.52
N LEU A 282 20.42 2.38 15.69
CA LEU A 282 19.74 3.60 16.12
C LEU A 282 18.37 3.28 16.73
N THR A 283 18.04 3.92 17.86
CA THR A 283 16.63 4.15 18.21
C THR A 283 16.04 5.23 17.29
N THR A 284 14.71 5.31 17.22
CA THR A 284 14.05 6.33 16.38
C THR A 284 14.35 7.74 16.90
N ARG A 285 14.31 7.95 18.22
CA ARG A 285 14.66 9.24 18.84
C ARG A 285 16.10 9.65 18.54
N GLU A 286 17.05 8.72 18.58
CA GLU A 286 18.45 8.97 18.24
C GLU A 286 18.63 9.35 16.76
N MET A 287 17.93 8.68 15.85
CA MET A 287 17.92 9.04 14.42
C MET A 287 17.43 10.49 14.23
N PHE A 288 16.27 10.83 14.81
CA PHE A 288 15.72 12.18 14.74
C PHE A 288 16.68 13.23 15.32
N ALA A 289 17.23 12.97 16.50
CA ALA A 289 18.15 13.86 17.17
C ALA A 289 19.43 14.11 16.37
N LEU A 290 20.01 13.04 15.82
CA LEU A 290 21.25 13.10 15.04
C LEU A 290 21.07 13.88 13.74
N LYS A 291 19.97 13.63 13.01
CA LYS A 291 19.66 14.37 11.78
C LYS A 291 19.36 15.85 12.06
N ALA A 292 18.68 16.15 13.16
CA ALA A 292 18.38 17.52 13.55
C ALA A 292 19.60 18.27 14.13
N ALA A 293 20.65 17.57 14.60
CA ALA A 293 21.82 18.19 15.21
C ALA A 293 22.65 19.07 14.25
N GLY A 294 22.49 18.86 12.93
CA GLY A 294 23.15 19.63 11.87
C GLY A 294 24.48 19.05 11.40
N ASP A 295 25.04 19.65 10.34
CA ASP A 295 26.14 19.09 9.56
C ASP A 295 27.42 18.81 10.34
N GLU A 296 27.74 19.65 11.34
CA GLU A 296 28.93 19.47 12.17
C GLU A 296 28.83 18.15 12.97
N THR A 297 27.70 17.91 13.61
CA THR A 297 27.47 16.68 14.40
C THR A 297 27.42 15.46 13.49
N LEU A 298 26.77 15.56 12.33
CA LEU A 298 26.74 14.48 11.34
C LEU A 298 28.15 14.13 10.83
N THR A 299 28.99 15.14 10.58
CA THR A 299 30.38 14.95 10.15
C THR A 299 31.20 14.25 11.23
N GLN A 300 31.06 14.69 12.49
CA GLN A 300 31.70 14.03 13.64
C GLN A 300 31.24 12.57 13.79
N TYR A 301 29.92 12.33 13.70
CA TYR A 301 29.34 10.99 13.80
C TYR A 301 29.86 10.05 12.70
N ARG A 302 29.95 10.52 11.45
CA ARG A 302 30.44 9.71 10.32
C ARG A 302 31.90 9.30 10.48
N ALA A 303 32.73 10.17 11.03
CA ALA A 303 34.16 9.92 11.25
C ALA A 303 34.46 9.14 12.56
N ALA A 304 33.49 9.02 13.46
CA ALA A 304 33.65 8.44 14.78
C ALA A 304 33.80 6.91 14.76
N SER A 305 34.53 6.38 15.76
CA SER A 305 34.55 4.95 16.06
C SER A 305 33.17 4.48 16.54
N VAL A 306 32.92 3.17 16.59
CA VAL A 306 31.63 2.64 17.10
C VAL A 306 31.35 3.10 18.54
N SER A 307 32.37 3.14 19.41
CA SER A 307 32.23 3.62 20.79
C SER A 307 31.89 5.10 20.83
N ASP A 308 32.62 5.92 20.06
CA ASP A 308 32.40 7.37 20.03
C ASP A 308 31.03 7.71 19.41
N LYS A 309 30.57 6.94 18.41
CA LYS A 309 29.20 7.03 17.87
C LYS A 309 28.18 6.79 18.97
N ALA A 310 28.33 5.73 19.77
CA ALA A 310 27.42 5.44 20.87
C ALA A 310 27.39 6.57 21.92
N GLU A 311 28.53 7.20 22.22
CA GLU A 311 28.59 8.36 23.11
C GLU A 311 27.91 9.60 22.52
N ILE A 312 28.06 9.86 21.22
CA ILE A 312 27.34 10.93 20.52
C ILE A 312 25.83 10.70 20.62
N LEU A 313 25.37 9.49 20.30
CA LEU A 313 23.95 9.13 20.34
C LEU A 313 23.38 9.24 21.76
N HIS A 314 24.10 8.74 22.77
CA HIS A 314 23.67 8.83 24.17
C HIS A 314 23.45 10.28 24.62
N ARG A 315 24.41 11.16 24.31
CA ARG A 315 24.32 12.60 24.62
C ARG A 315 23.17 13.29 23.89
N LEU A 316 22.93 12.94 22.63
CA LEU A 316 21.80 13.48 21.86
C LEU A 316 20.46 13.00 22.42
N ASN A 317 20.36 11.73 22.81
CA ASN A 317 19.15 11.14 23.33
C ASN A 317 18.70 11.75 24.67
N ASP A 318 19.67 12.11 25.53
CA ASP A 318 19.44 12.76 26.83
C ASP A 318 19.21 14.29 26.71
N SER A 319 19.33 14.87 25.52
CA SER A 319 19.07 16.30 25.31
C SER A 319 17.58 16.63 25.18
N ASP A 320 17.22 17.85 25.56
CA ASP A 320 15.89 18.41 25.27
C ASP A 320 15.79 18.72 23.77
N LEU A 321 15.12 17.82 23.05
CA LEU A 321 14.91 17.94 21.62
C LEU A 321 13.71 18.86 21.36
N ASP A 322 13.97 19.98 20.68
CA ASP A 322 12.91 20.89 20.22
C ASP A 322 12.09 20.25 19.09
N VAL A 323 10.81 19.99 19.37
CA VAL A 323 9.85 19.42 18.42
C VAL A 323 9.78 20.23 17.12
N ASN A 324 9.83 21.56 17.20
CA ASN A 324 9.76 22.42 16.01
C ASN A 324 11.00 22.25 15.15
N ARG A 325 12.18 22.13 15.77
CA ARG A 325 13.43 21.86 15.06
C ARG A 325 13.34 20.54 14.32
N ILE A 326 12.91 19.48 15.00
CA ILE A 326 12.73 18.14 14.40
C ILE A 326 11.76 18.23 13.23
N GLN A 327 10.56 18.80 13.41
CA GLN A 327 9.59 18.96 12.32
C GLN A 327 10.18 19.74 11.14
N SER A 328 10.91 20.83 11.40
CA SER A 328 11.52 21.63 10.34
C SER A 328 12.57 20.86 9.54
N THR A 329 13.39 20.03 10.20
CA THR A 329 14.42 19.21 9.55
C THR A 329 13.83 18.25 8.52
N PHE A 330 12.71 17.62 8.81
CA PHE A 330 12.07 16.62 7.94
C PHE A 330 11.03 17.21 6.99
N SER A 331 10.74 18.51 7.09
CA SER A 331 9.84 19.21 6.16
C SER A 331 10.53 19.72 4.88
N GLY A 332 11.87 19.87 4.92
CA GLY A 332 12.66 20.50 3.87
C GLY A 332 13.13 19.58 2.74
N GLY A 333 12.84 18.28 2.82
CA GLY A 333 13.30 17.26 1.89
C GLY A 333 14.23 16.23 2.55
N PRO A 334 14.89 15.38 1.75
CA PRO A 334 15.78 14.33 2.23
C PRO A 334 16.94 14.87 3.09
N VAL A 335 17.24 14.18 4.20
CA VAL A 335 18.35 14.53 5.11
C VAL A 335 19.12 13.27 5.48
N ALA A 336 20.42 13.27 5.17
CA ALA A 336 21.40 12.29 5.64
C ALA A 336 20.88 10.83 5.57
N LEU A 337 20.55 10.36 4.36
CA LEU A 337 20.08 8.98 4.11
C LEU A 337 21.08 7.90 4.54
N ASP A 338 22.33 8.28 4.81
CA ASP A 338 23.36 7.41 5.38
C ASP A 338 23.21 7.22 6.91
N VAL A 339 22.35 8.00 7.57
CA VAL A 339 21.96 7.86 8.98
C VAL A 339 20.56 7.25 9.03
N GLU A 340 20.48 5.96 8.79
CA GLU A 340 19.22 5.21 8.67
C GLU A 340 19.41 3.77 9.14
N TRP A 341 18.37 2.95 8.99
CA TRP A 341 18.50 1.49 9.06
C TRP A 341 18.60 0.93 7.65
N PHE A 342 19.51 -0.02 7.45
CA PHE A 342 19.83 -0.57 6.14
C PHE A 342 19.49 -2.05 6.04
N ALA A 343 18.89 -2.45 4.92
CA ALA A 343 18.74 -3.84 4.52
C ALA A 343 18.59 -3.94 2.99
N SER A 344 18.96 -5.08 2.42
CA SER A 344 18.60 -5.43 1.04
C SER A 344 17.24 -6.12 0.95
N PRO A 345 16.61 -6.17 -0.24
CA PRO A 345 15.48 -7.07 -0.52
C PRO A 345 15.70 -8.50 0.00
N ASN A 346 16.89 -9.08 -0.25
CA ASN A 346 17.22 -10.42 0.23
C ASN A 346 17.42 -10.49 1.75
N ASP A 347 17.90 -9.44 2.41
CA ASP A 347 18.02 -9.43 3.87
C ASP A 347 16.64 -9.46 4.54
N LEU A 348 15.68 -8.69 4.02
CA LEU A 348 14.29 -8.70 4.50
C LEU A 348 13.59 -10.04 4.22
N ARG A 349 13.86 -10.68 3.08
CA ARG A 349 13.40 -12.05 2.80
C ARG A 349 13.94 -13.05 3.81
N LYS A 350 15.25 -13.02 4.10
CA LYS A 350 15.87 -13.92 5.09
C LYS A 350 15.38 -13.65 6.51
N LEU A 351 15.08 -12.38 6.85
CA LEU A 351 14.44 -12.05 8.12
C LEU A 351 13.10 -12.76 8.30
N TYR A 352 12.26 -12.82 7.26
CA TYR A 352 11.02 -13.59 7.35
C TYR A 352 11.26 -15.09 7.51
N ILE A 353 12.19 -15.69 6.75
CA ILE A 353 12.56 -17.10 6.93
C ILE A 353 12.93 -17.37 8.39
N HIS A 354 13.83 -16.55 8.93
CA HIS A 354 14.29 -16.65 10.31
C HIS A 354 13.14 -16.52 11.31
N MET A 355 12.24 -15.54 11.14
CA MET A 355 11.07 -15.38 12.01
C MET A 355 10.15 -16.61 11.99
N LEU A 356 9.94 -17.23 10.82
CA LEU A 356 9.12 -18.43 10.69
C LEU A 356 9.74 -19.62 11.44
N ASP A 357 11.06 -19.78 11.37
CA ASP A 357 11.80 -20.83 12.10
C ASP A 357 11.72 -20.67 13.63
N GLN A 358 11.50 -19.45 14.13
CA GLN A 358 11.35 -19.18 15.56
C GLN A 358 9.95 -19.44 16.13
N GLY A 359 8.95 -19.70 15.28
CA GLY A 359 7.55 -19.74 15.68
C GLY A 359 6.95 -18.33 15.71
N SER A 360 6.18 -18.01 14.67
CA SER A 360 5.77 -16.64 14.34
C SER A 360 4.29 -16.34 14.60
N GLY A 361 3.61 -17.16 15.40
CA GLY A 361 2.15 -17.11 15.56
C GLY A 361 1.57 -15.76 16.00
N VAL A 362 2.11 -15.14 17.06
CA VAL A 362 1.69 -13.78 17.49
C VAL A 362 2.30 -12.67 16.64
N PRO A 363 3.61 -12.69 16.30
CA PRO A 363 4.21 -11.69 15.41
C PRO A 363 3.47 -11.51 14.08
N LEU A 364 3.10 -12.60 13.40
CA LEU A 364 2.38 -12.49 12.12
C LEU A 364 0.98 -11.91 12.29
N LYS A 365 0.28 -12.21 13.39
CA LYS A 365 -1.01 -11.59 13.70
C LYS A 365 -0.88 -10.09 13.93
N ILE A 366 0.17 -9.66 14.62
CA ILE A 366 0.51 -8.25 14.81
C ILE A 366 0.72 -7.56 13.45
N MET A 367 1.50 -8.18 12.55
CA MET A 367 1.75 -7.66 11.20
C MET A 367 0.51 -7.68 10.29
N SER A 368 -0.51 -8.47 10.62
CA SER A 368 -1.79 -8.49 9.88
C SER A 368 -2.82 -7.49 10.39
N VAL A 369 -2.56 -6.75 11.48
CA VAL A 369 -3.48 -5.71 11.96
C VAL A 369 -3.67 -4.61 10.92
N ASN A 370 -2.59 -4.26 10.21
CA ASN A 370 -2.64 -3.37 9.07
C ASN A 370 -1.93 -4.04 7.88
N PRO A 371 -2.66 -4.78 7.02
CA PRO A 371 -2.04 -5.59 5.97
C PRO A 371 -1.60 -4.79 4.73
N SER A 372 -1.97 -3.49 4.63
CA SER A 372 -1.73 -2.64 3.46
C SER A 372 -2.00 -3.37 2.11
N MET A 373 -3.18 -3.96 2.00
CA MET A 373 -3.60 -4.77 0.85
C MET A 373 -4.98 -4.33 0.37
N ALA A 374 -5.08 -3.99 -0.90
CA ALA A 374 -6.34 -3.66 -1.56
C ALA A 374 -7.22 -4.92 -1.78
N ASP A 375 -8.51 -4.70 -2.00
CA ASP A 375 -9.52 -5.77 -2.13
C ASP A 375 -9.16 -6.82 -3.20
N ASN A 376 -8.53 -6.40 -4.29
CA ASN A 376 -8.13 -7.28 -5.38
C ASN A 376 -6.95 -8.20 -5.04
N GLY A 377 -6.05 -7.78 -4.16
CA GLY A 377 -4.94 -8.62 -3.67
C GLY A 377 -5.46 -9.89 -2.99
N TRP A 378 -6.58 -9.79 -2.27
CA TRP A 378 -7.17 -10.93 -1.55
C TRP A 378 -7.72 -12.04 -2.46
N GLN A 379 -7.77 -11.83 -3.79
CA GLN A 379 -8.06 -12.89 -4.75
C GLN A 379 -6.95 -13.95 -4.76
N ASN A 380 -5.68 -13.53 -4.67
CA ASN A 380 -4.51 -14.40 -4.73
C ASN A 380 -4.07 -14.90 -3.34
N TRP A 381 -4.28 -14.09 -2.30
CA TRP A 381 -3.65 -14.28 -0.99
C TRP A 381 -4.64 -14.67 0.11
N ALA A 382 -4.29 -15.65 0.94
CA ALA A 382 -5.03 -16.03 2.14
C ALA A 382 -4.72 -15.10 3.33
N SER A 383 -3.48 -14.66 3.44
CA SER A 383 -3.04 -13.71 4.48
C SER A 383 -1.91 -12.82 3.97
N ALA A 384 -1.82 -11.64 4.57
CA ALA A 384 -0.77 -10.66 4.34
C ALA A 384 -0.25 -10.13 5.68
N HIS A 385 1.07 -9.97 5.76
CA HIS A 385 1.79 -9.51 6.95
C HIS A 385 2.72 -8.40 6.50
N TYR A 386 2.43 -7.17 6.90
CA TYR A 386 3.03 -5.98 6.30
C TYR A 386 3.82 -5.17 7.31
N LYS A 387 4.91 -4.56 6.83
CA LYS A 387 5.49 -3.36 7.40
C LYS A 387 6.12 -2.51 6.31
N GLY A 388 5.78 -1.22 6.31
CA GLY A 388 6.49 -0.21 5.54
C GLY A 388 7.36 0.70 6.40
N GLY A 389 8.18 1.50 5.74
CA GLY A 389 9.01 2.53 6.35
C GLY A 389 9.22 3.68 5.39
N SER A 390 9.09 4.89 5.90
CA SER A 390 9.26 6.10 5.10
C SER A 390 9.95 7.21 5.89
N GLU A 391 10.71 8.00 5.16
CA GLU A 391 11.17 9.35 5.52
C GLU A 391 11.37 10.12 4.20
N PRO A 392 11.58 11.46 4.21
CA PRO A 392 11.93 12.20 3.00
C PRO A 392 13.11 11.54 2.26
N GLY A 393 12.87 11.10 1.02
CA GLY A 393 13.88 10.41 0.20
C GLY A 393 14.03 8.92 0.46
N VAL A 394 13.27 8.31 1.37
CA VAL A 394 13.32 6.87 1.68
C VAL A 394 11.92 6.29 1.73
N LEU A 395 11.71 5.20 1.01
CA LEU A 395 10.49 4.43 1.08
C LEU A 395 10.82 2.94 0.98
N ASN A 396 10.28 2.15 1.89
CA ASN A 396 10.32 0.71 1.84
C ASN A 396 8.93 0.14 2.14
N LEU A 397 8.51 -0.84 1.35
CA LEU A 397 7.26 -1.55 1.53
C LEU A 397 7.53 -3.06 1.48
N THR A 398 7.20 -3.78 2.55
CA THR A 398 7.58 -5.18 2.69
C THR A 398 6.43 -6.04 3.22
N TRP A 399 6.12 -7.12 2.50
CA TRP A 399 5.07 -8.09 2.84
C TRP A 399 5.62 -9.51 2.88
N LEU A 400 5.19 -10.28 3.89
CA LEU A 400 5.09 -11.73 3.81
C LEU A 400 3.65 -12.10 3.45
N LEU A 401 3.49 -12.95 2.44
CA LEU A 401 2.21 -13.31 1.84
C LEU A 401 2.04 -14.82 1.86
N TYR A 402 0.81 -15.30 2.06
CA TYR A 402 0.49 -16.71 1.90
C TYR A 402 -0.56 -16.91 0.82
N THR A 403 -0.30 -17.79 -0.13
CA THR A 403 -1.31 -18.16 -1.14
C THR A 403 -2.51 -18.86 -0.49
N LYS A 404 -3.61 -19.02 -1.22
CA LYS A 404 -4.75 -19.85 -0.77
C LYS A 404 -4.36 -21.32 -0.48
N ALA A 405 -3.27 -21.80 -1.06
CA ALA A 405 -2.70 -23.12 -0.80
C ALA A 405 -1.69 -23.15 0.38
N GLY A 406 -1.45 -22.01 1.04
CA GLY A 406 -0.53 -21.89 2.17
C GLY A 406 0.95 -21.79 1.80
N LEU A 407 1.27 -21.48 0.53
CA LEU A 407 2.66 -21.28 0.10
C LEU A 407 3.14 -19.87 0.46
N PRO A 408 4.31 -19.71 1.10
CA PRO A 408 4.84 -18.40 1.49
C PRO A 408 5.52 -17.69 0.31
N TYR A 409 5.18 -16.42 0.11
CA TYR A 409 5.78 -15.49 -0.83
C TYR A 409 6.24 -14.23 -0.08
N VAL A 410 7.17 -13.50 -0.66
CA VAL A 410 7.61 -12.20 -0.13
C VAL A 410 7.58 -11.16 -1.24
N LEU A 411 7.12 -9.96 -0.89
CA LEU A 411 7.28 -8.74 -1.68
C LEU A 411 8.12 -7.76 -0.86
N THR A 412 9.23 -7.28 -1.41
CA THR A 412 10.01 -6.18 -0.83
C THR A 412 10.23 -5.14 -1.90
N LEU A 413 9.96 -3.88 -1.61
CA LEU A 413 10.24 -2.74 -2.47
C LEU A 413 11.01 -1.72 -1.65
N SER A 414 12.15 -1.25 -2.16
CA SER A 414 12.94 -0.17 -1.59
C SER A 414 13.14 0.91 -2.66
N TRP A 415 12.95 2.16 -2.29
CA TRP A 415 13.15 3.32 -3.16
C TRP A 415 13.86 4.41 -2.33
N ASN A 416 15.04 4.83 -2.77
CA ASN A 416 15.82 5.88 -2.11
C ASN A 416 16.21 6.96 -3.12
N ASP A 417 16.00 8.22 -2.78
CA ASP A 417 16.46 9.38 -3.54
C ASP A 417 16.95 10.46 -2.55
N ALA A 418 18.24 10.80 -2.62
CA ALA A 418 18.83 11.80 -1.73
C ALA A 418 18.52 13.24 -2.16
N ASP A 419 18.01 13.43 -3.39
CA ASP A 419 17.81 14.74 -3.99
C ASP A 419 16.33 15.14 -4.05
N ALA A 420 15.39 14.20 -3.84
CA ALA A 420 13.95 14.45 -3.95
C ALA A 420 13.10 13.67 -2.94
N ASN A 421 11.94 14.25 -2.61
CA ASN A 421 10.88 13.51 -1.93
C ASN A 421 10.27 12.46 -2.87
N LEU A 422 9.79 11.36 -2.31
CA LEU A 422 9.22 10.24 -3.04
C LEU A 422 7.70 10.31 -3.09
N ASP A 423 7.11 9.84 -4.18
CA ASP A 423 5.66 9.66 -4.30
C ASP A 423 5.26 8.31 -3.67
N GLU A 424 4.83 8.36 -2.42
CA GLU A 424 4.41 7.17 -1.67
C GLU A 424 3.27 6.41 -2.39
N THR A 425 2.28 7.14 -2.89
CA THR A 425 1.14 6.54 -3.60
C THR A 425 1.58 5.83 -4.88
N ALA A 426 2.57 6.35 -5.60
CA ALA A 426 3.10 5.69 -6.79
C ALA A 426 3.67 4.30 -6.47
N LEU A 427 4.53 4.19 -5.43
CA LEU A 427 5.13 2.90 -5.07
C LEU A 427 4.11 1.95 -4.44
N GLU A 428 3.18 2.45 -3.62
CA GLU A 428 2.09 1.65 -3.06
C GLU A 428 1.23 1.02 -4.15
N LEU A 429 0.88 1.79 -5.18
CA LEU A 429 0.07 1.27 -6.29
C LEU A 429 0.85 0.27 -7.13
N ILE A 430 2.16 0.47 -7.35
CA ILE A 430 3.03 -0.57 -7.94
C ILE A 430 3.00 -1.83 -7.07
N ALA A 431 3.06 -1.72 -5.74
CA ALA A 431 2.99 -2.87 -4.84
C ALA A 431 1.67 -3.64 -4.98
N GLN A 432 0.53 -2.94 -5.03
CA GLN A 432 -0.78 -3.57 -5.23
C GLN A 432 -0.85 -4.30 -6.58
N ARG A 433 -0.28 -3.71 -7.64
CA ARG A 433 -0.17 -4.33 -8.97
C ARG A 433 0.64 -5.62 -8.95
N ILE A 434 1.76 -5.64 -8.24
CA ILE A 434 2.59 -6.83 -8.07
C ILE A 434 1.81 -7.94 -7.36
N MET A 435 1.13 -7.62 -6.26
CA MET A 435 0.34 -8.60 -5.51
C MET A 435 -0.88 -9.13 -6.27
N ALA A 436 -1.35 -8.40 -7.28
CA ALA A 436 -2.42 -8.83 -8.18
C ALA A 436 -1.95 -9.70 -9.36
N LEU A 437 -0.63 -9.84 -9.59
CA LEU A 437 -0.11 -10.71 -10.65
C LEU A 437 -0.55 -12.17 -10.46
N PRO A 438 -0.83 -12.91 -11.55
CA PRO A 438 -1.02 -14.35 -11.48
C PRO A 438 0.23 -15.05 -10.90
N LEU A 439 0.01 -16.02 -10.00
CA LEU A 439 1.07 -16.75 -9.28
C LEU A 439 1.56 -18.00 -10.00
#